data_AF-A0A5X9XVE9-F1
#
_entry.id   AF-A0A5X9XVE9-F1
#
_cell.length_a   1.000
_cell.length_b   1.000
_cell.length_c   1.000
_cell.angle_alpha   90.00
_cell.angle_beta   90.00
_cell.angle_gamma   90.00
#
_symmetry.space_group_name_H-M   'P 1'
#
loop_
_entity.id
_entity.type
_entity.pdbx_description
1 polymer ?
#
loop_
_entity_poly.entity_id
_entity_poly.type
_entity_poly.pdbx_seq_one_letter_code
_entity_poly.pdbx_strand_id
1 'polypeptide(L)'
;AADVNAFALGMTGDYTLENDKSVGWNWKSGVYNVPTGGASKLILHFNMNIGSCPAVQFCVNYKNGGISYRSARDDFGFELDWTEFYTTTRKPSAGDVGALPVSGGVINGNLGIGTPNILGGSSIVLGDNDTGLKQNGDGLLDIYANGVQVFRFQNDTLESKKSINVTGRLTP
;
A
#
# COMPACT_ATOMS: atom_id res chain seq x y z
N ALA A 1 3.46 4.92 -49.61
CA ALA A 1 2.21 4.94 -48.84
C ALA A 1 2.12 6.27 -48.11
N ALA A 2 0.94 6.89 -48.04
CA ALA A 2 0.75 8.09 -47.22
C ALA A 2 0.99 7.76 -45.74
N ASP A 3 1.42 8.74 -44.95
CA ASP A 3 1.41 8.63 -43.50
C ASP A 3 -0.04 8.44 -43.03
N VAL A 4 -0.30 7.31 -42.38
CA VAL A 4 -1.64 6.97 -41.86
C VAL A 4 -1.77 7.26 -40.37
N ASN A 5 -0.80 7.95 -39.75
CA ASN A 5 -0.75 8.22 -38.31
C ASN A 5 -0.88 6.94 -37.45
N ALA A 6 -0.39 5.81 -37.96
CA ALA A 6 -0.40 4.53 -37.25
C ALA A 6 0.93 4.28 -36.53
N PHE A 7 0.90 3.46 -35.49
CA PHE A 7 2.13 2.97 -34.85
C PHE A 7 3.04 2.27 -35.86
N ALA A 8 4.35 2.48 -35.73
CA ALA A 8 5.35 1.82 -36.56
C ALA A 8 5.17 0.29 -36.50
N LEU A 9 5.30 -0.38 -37.66
CA LEU A 9 5.29 -1.83 -37.74
C LEU A 9 6.63 -2.36 -37.20
N GLY A 10 6.64 -2.78 -35.94
CA GLY A 10 7.83 -3.33 -35.27
C GLY A 10 8.53 -2.31 -34.37
N MET A 11 9.79 -2.59 -34.05
CA MET A 11 10.58 -1.74 -33.14
C MET A 11 10.98 -0.41 -33.79
N THR A 12 11.24 0.57 -32.94
CA THR A 12 11.74 1.91 -33.24
C THR A 12 13.18 2.03 -32.74
N GLY A 13 14.10 2.47 -33.59
CA GLY A 13 15.52 2.61 -33.27
C GLY A 13 16.33 1.29 -33.36
N ASP A 14 17.61 1.38 -33.01
CA ASP A 14 18.59 0.27 -33.08
C ASP A 14 18.66 -0.56 -31.78
N TYR A 15 19.26 -1.75 -31.88
CA TYR A 15 19.48 -2.72 -30.79
C TYR A 15 20.44 -2.26 -29.66
N THR A 16 20.98 -1.04 -29.73
CA THR A 16 22.10 -0.58 -28.90
C THR A 16 21.68 0.08 -27.58
N LEU A 17 20.44 -0.11 -27.12
CA LEU A 17 20.03 0.40 -25.81
C LEU A 17 20.86 -0.29 -24.72
N GLU A 18 21.59 0.51 -23.95
CA GLU A 18 22.46 0.02 -22.88
C GLU A 18 21.65 -0.48 -21.67
N ASN A 19 20.48 0.13 -21.43
CA ASN A 19 19.59 -0.18 -20.31
C ASN A 19 18.17 0.39 -20.54
N ASP A 20 17.27 0.15 -19.57
CA ASP A 20 15.88 0.59 -19.61
C ASP A 20 15.68 2.10 -19.41
N LYS A 21 16.76 2.86 -19.18
CA LYS A 21 16.73 4.31 -19.12
C LYS A 21 17.29 4.98 -20.37
N SER A 22 17.71 4.20 -21.37
CA SER A 22 18.35 4.70 -22.59
C SER A 22 17.41 5.41 -23.56
N VAL A 23 16.10 5.14 -23.49
CA VAL A 23 15.11 5.82 -24.34
C VAL A 23 14.82 7.22 -23.77
N GLY A 24 15.26 8.26 -24.47
CA GLY A 24 15.06 9.65 -24.07
C GLY A 24 13.59 10.08 -24.13
N TRP A 25 13.18 10.97 -23.23
CA TRP A 25 11.79 11.45 -23.15
C TRP A 25 11.34 12.22 -24.40
N ASN A 26 12.28 12.92 -25.05
CA ASN A 26 12.06 13.72 -26.25
C ASN A 26 12.28 12.93 -27.55
N TRP A 27 12.48 11.60 -27.49
CA TRP A 27 12.61 10.76 -28.67
C TRP A 27 11.26 10.58 -29.37
N LYS A 28 11.29 10.12 -30.63
CA LYS A 28 10.06 9.77 -31.37
C LYS A 28 9.30 8.66 -30.65
N SER A 29 7.98 8.77 -30.63
CA SER A 29 7.10 7.68 -30.16
C SER A 29 7.45 6.36 -30.85
N GLY A 30 7.36 5.26 -30.12
CA GLY A 30 7.79 3.96 -30.65
C GLY A 30 7.84 2.83 -29.65
N VAL A 31 8.24 1.66 -30.15
CA VAL A 31 8.46 0.44 -29.37
C VAL A 31 9.96 0.13 -29.35
N TYR A 32 10.55 0.05 -28.17
CA TYR A 32 12.00 -0.08 -28.00
C TYR A 32 12.34 -1.39 -27.29
N ASN A 33 13.35 -2.10 -27.78
CA ASN A 33 13.82 -3.37 -27.19
C ASN A 33 15.06 -3.13 -26.33
N VAL A 34 14.98 -3.49 -25.05
CA VAL A 34 16.08 -3.33 -24.08
C VAL A 34 16.67 -4.70 -23.71
N PRO A 35 17.88 -5.05 -24.16
CA PRO A 35 18.53 -6.30 -23.79
C PRO A 35 18.91 -6.35 -22.30
N THR A 36 18.81 -7.51 -21.66
CA THR A 36 19.23 -7.72 -20.26
C THR A 36 20.22 -8.88 -20.10
N GLY A 37 21.00 -9.19 -21.15
CA GLY A 37 22.04 -10.25 -21.12
C GLY A 37 21.54 -11.69 -21.31
N GLY A 38 20.25 -11.89 -21.55
CA GLY A 38 19.63 -13.22 -21.75
C GLY A 38 18.10 -13.19 -21.91
N ALA A 39 17.50 -12.03 -21.64
CA ALA A 39 16.13 -11.70 -21.96
C ALA A 39 16.08 -10.26 -22.49
N SER A 40 14.87 -9.73 -22.70
CA SER A 40 14.68 -8.31 -22.97
C SER A 40 13.47 -7.74 -22.24
N LYS A 41 13.43 -6.42 -22.15
CA LYS A 41 12.26 -5.64 -21.79
C LYS A 41 11.76 -4.88 -23.01
N LEU A 42 10.47 -4.60 -23.05
CA LEU A 42 9.85 -3.77 -24.07
C LEU A 42 9.50 -2.41 -23.47
N ILE A 43 9.98 -1.34 -24.09
CA ILE A 43 9.56 0.03 -23.74
C ILE A 43 8.58 0.53 -24.79
N LEU A 44 7.35 0.85 -24.38
CA LEU A 44 6.43 1.67 -25.18
C LEU A 44 6.68 3.12 -24.81
N HIS A 45 7.06 3.95 -25.77
CA HIS A 45 7.28 5.38 -25.57
C HIS A 45 6.27 6.16 -26.40
N PHE A 46 5.51 7.02 -25.73
CA PHE A 46 4.60 7.97 -26.37
C PHE A 46 5.11 9.36 -26.07
N ASN A 47 5.38 10.13 -27.11
CA ASN A 47 5.82 11.52 -27.03
C ASN A 47 4.94 12.38 -27.95
N MET A 48 4.24 13.33 -27.35
CA MET A 48 3.46 14.36 -28.05
C MET A 48 4.25 15.67 -28.21
N ASN A 49 5.38 15.80 -27.51
CA ASN A 49 6.30 16.92 -27.56
C ASN A 49 5.64 18.30 -27.30
N ILE A 50 4.55 18.29 -26.51
CA ILE A 50 3.76 19.47 -26.16
C ILE A 50 3.12 19.27 -24.78
N GLY A 51 2.95 20.38 -24.05
CA GLY A 51 2.28 20.41 -22.75
C GLY A 51 3.18 19.95 -21.61
N SER A 52 2.63 20.01 -20.39
CA SER A 52 3.39 19.71 -19.17
C SER A 52 3.66 18.23 -18.91
N CYS A 53 2.99 17.33 -19.63
CA CYS A 53 3.28 15.90 -19.66
C CYS A 53 3.51 15.48 -21.11
N PRO A 54 4.65 15.83 -21.72
CA PRO A 54 4.86 15.64 -23.15
C PRO A 54 5.10 14.18 -23.52
N ALA A 55 5.55 13.35 -22.56
CA ALA A 55 5.86 11.95 -22.83
C ALA A 55 5.56 11.02 -21.65
N VAL A 56 5.24 9.77 -21.98
CA VAL A 56 5.12 8.65 -21.05
C VAL A 56 5.83 7.43 -21.62
N GLN A 57 6.47 6.67 -20.73
CA GLN A 57 7.00 5.36 -21.06
C GLN A 57 6.34 4.28 -20.22
N PHE A 58 6.14 3.12 -20.83
CA PHE A 58 5.83 1.87 -20.16
C PHE A 58 6.97 0.89 -20.36
N CYS A 59 7.55 0.36 -19.30
CA CYS A 59 8.54 -0.71 -19.33
C CYS A 59 7.85 -2.03 -18.97
N VAL A 60 7.81 -2.96 -19.92
CA VAL A 60 7.20 -4.28 -19.80
C VAL A 60 8.29 -5.33 -19.69
N ASN A 61 8.34 -6.04 -18.57
CA ASN A 61 9.31 -7.10 -18.33
C ASN A 61 8.89 -8.42 -19.00
N TYR A 62 9.88 -9.21 -19.44
CA TYR A 62 9.66 -10.55 -20.00
C TYR A 62 8.80 -11.44 -19.06
N LYS A 63 8.03 -12.36 -19.64
CA LYS A 63 7.20 -13.35 -18.91
C LYS A 63 6.23 -12.74 -17.88
N ASN A 64 5.62 -11.60 -18.20
CA ASN A 64 4.73 -10.87 -17.28
C ASN A 64 5.43 -10.51 -15.95
N GLY A 65 6.73 -10.23 -15.99
CA GLY A 65 7.55 -9.91 -14.84
C GLY A 65 7.31 -8.52 -14.24
N GLY A 66 6.21 -7.86 -14.59
CA GLY A 66 5.86 -6.51 -14.17
C GLY A 66 5.74 -5.53 -15.34
N ILE A 67 4.94 -4.51 -15.12
CA ILE A 67 4.80 -3.35 -15.99
C ILE A 67 5.07 -2.15 -15.10
N SER A 68 5.93 -1.25 -15.54
CA SER A 68 6.19 0.01 -14.85
C SER A 68 5.99 1.18 -15.81
N TYR A 69 5.71 2.36 -15.29
CA TYR A 69 5.66 3.58 -16.10
C TYR A 69 6.46 4.71 -15.46
N ARG A 70 6.77 5.71 -16.28
CA ARG A 70 7.26 7.02 -15.86
C ARG A 70 6.83 8.05 -16.88
N SER A 71 6.69 9.30 -16.45
CA SER A 71 6.27 10.42 -17.31
C SER A 71 7.29 11.54 -17.25
N ALA A 72 7.40 12.27 -18.35
CA ALA A 72 8.21 13.48 -18.42
C ALA A 72 7.41 14.70 -17.95
N ARG A 73 8.10 15.70 -17.40
CA ARG A 73 7.52 17.01 -17.06
C ARG A 73 8.13 18.11 -17.93
N ASP A 74 7.26 18.90 -18.55
CA ASP A 74 7.61 20.05 -19.40
C ASP A 74 8.86 19.75 -20.27
N ASP A 75 9.83 20.66 -20.32
CA ASP A 75 11.12 20.45 -21.00
C ASP A 75 12.22 19.83 -20.11
N PHE A 76 11.88 19.42 -18.88
CA PHE A 76 12.84 18.83 -17.92
C PHE A 76 13.08 17.34 -18.17
N GLY A 77 12.06 16.61 -18.65
CA GLY A 77 12.14 15.17 -18.86
C GLY A 77 11.65 14.33 -17.68
N PHE A 78 12.17 13.11 -17.53
CA PHE A 78 11.76 12.19 -16.45
C PHE A 78 12.33 12.64 -15.10
N GLU A 79 11.47 13.17 -14.22
CA GLU A 79 11.88 13.61 -12.87
C GLU A 79 11.82 12.49 -11.84
N LEU A 80 10.97 11.49 -12.08
CA LEU A 80 10.81 10.31 -11.25
C LEU A 80 11.28 9.07 -12.00
N ASP A 81 11.77 8.09 -11.25
CA ASP A 81 12.11 6.77 -11.78
C ASP A 81 10.84 5.97 -12.08
N TRP A 82 11.04 4.77 -12.63
CA TRP A 82 9.96 3.81 -12.89
C TRP A 82 9.10 3.54 -11.64
N THR A 83 7.78 3.59 -11.81
CA THR A 83 6.81 3.12 -10.81
C THR A 83 6.00 1.95 -11.36
N GLU A 84 5.79 0.92 -10.55
CA GLU A 84 5.19 -0.35 -10.96
C GLU A 84 3.64 -0.33 -10.92
N PHE A 85 3.01 -0.97 -11.89
CA PHE A 85 1.62 -1.40 -11.81
C PHE A 85 1.52 -2.67 -10.99
N TYR A 86 0.68 -2.67 -9.97
CA TYR A 86 0.31 -3.90 -9.29
C TYR A 86 -0.63 -4.75 -10.13
N THR A 87 -0.35 -6.05 -10.20
CA THR A 87 -1.12 -7.03 -10.98
C THR A 87 -1.43 -8.26 -10.14
N THR A 88 -2.21 -9.20 -10.67
CA THR A 88 -2.53 -10.45 -9.96
C THR A 88 -1.30 -11.31 -9.66
N THR A 89 -0.25 -11.24 -10.47
CA THR A 89 1.03 -11.94 -10.26
C THR A 89 2.04 -11.11 -9.46
N ARG A 90 1.75 -9.82 -9.23
CA ARG A 90 2.60 -8.86 -8.52
C ARG A 90 1.72 -7.94 -7.67
N LYS A 91 1.05 -8.53 -6.69
CA LYS A 91 0.19 -7.79 -5.76
C LYS A 91 1.06 -7.00 -4.77
N PRO A 92 0.58 -5.86 -4.25
CA PRO A 92 1.26 -5.24 -3.12
C PRO A 92 1.21 -6.17 -1.91
N SER A 93 2.25 -6.13 -1.09
CA SER A 93 2.24 -6.70 0.26
C SER A 93 1.41 -5.83 1.21
N ALA A 94 1.08 -6.36 2.39
CA ALA A 94 0.43 -5.57 3.43
C ALA A 94 1.28 -4.34 3.82
N GLY A 95 2.61 -4.47 3.84
CA GLY A 95 3.52 -3.36 4.09
C GLY A 95 3.44 -2.26 3.04
N ASP A 96 3.35 -2.63 1.76
CA ASP A 96 3.29 -1.68 0.63
C ASP A 96 2.06 -0.76 0.67
N VAL A 97 0.98 -1.20 1.33
CA VAL A 97 -0.28 -0.44 1.45
C VAL A 97 -0.61 -0.03 2.89
N GLY A 98 0.31 -0.24 3.84
CA GLY A 98 0.08 0.10 5.25
C GLY A 98 -1.02 -0.72 5.93
N ALA A 99 -1.27 -1.95 5.49
CA ALA A 99 -2.22 -2.88 6.08
C ALA A 99 -1.57 -3.79 7.15
N LEU A 100 -2.39 -4.32 8.07
CA LEU A 100 -1.96 -5.37 9.01
C LEU A 100 -1.82 -6.72 8.27
N PRO A 101 -0.68 -7.42 8.36
CA PRO A 101 -0.50 -8.71 7.70
C PRO A 101 -1.40 -9.81 8.27
N VAL A 102 -1.78 -10.79 7.43
CA VAL A 102 -2.56 -11.97 7.87
C VAL A 102 -1.80 -12.88 8.84
N SER A 103 -0.47 -12.81 8.85
CA SER A 103 0.38 -13.46 9.85
C SER A 103 0.32 -12.80 11.23
N GLY A 104 -0.47 -11.73 11.39
CA GLY A 104 -0.50 -10.89 12.57
C GLY A 104 0.49 -9.73 12.51
N GLY A 105 0.46 -8.90 13.55
CA GLY A 105 1.31 -7.73 13.72
C GLY A 105 0.91 -6.90 14.93
N VAL A 106 1.52 -5.73 15.08
CA VAL A 106 1.24 -4.80 16.18
C VAL A 106 0.45 -3.60 15.66
N ILE A 107 -0.63 -3.26 16.36
CA ILE A 107 -1.35 -1.99 16.17
C ILE A 107 -0.91 -1.05 17.30
N ASN A 108 -0.16 0.00 16.96
CA ASN A 108 0.35 0.96 17.95
C ASN A 108 -0.70 1.98 18.43
N GLY A 109 -1.84 2.07 17.74
CA GLY A 109 -2.96 2.95 18.09
C GLY A 109 -4.08 2.25 18.85
N ASN A 110 -5.10 3.03 19.21
CA ASN A 110 -6.39 2.54 19.69
C ASN A 110 -7.16 1.85 18.56
N LEU A 111 -7.79 0.72 18.84
CA LEU A 111 -8.60 -0.02 17.86
C LEU A 111 -10.08 0.20 18.15
N GLY A 112 -10.85 0.60 17.14
CA GLY A 112 -12.30 0.69 17.23
C GLY A 112 -12.97 -0.21 16.21
N ILE A 113 -13.95 -1.01 16.64
CA ILE A 113 -14.72 -1.91 15.78
C ILE A 113 -16.11 -1.33 15.55
N GLY A 114 -16.37 -0.88 14.32
CA GLY A 114 -17.63 -0.24 13.92
C GLY A 114 -17.74 1.24 14.32
N THR A 115 -16.69 1.83 14.89
CA THR A 115 -16.71 3.17 15.49
C THR A 115 -15.28 3.65 15.81
N PRO A 116 -14.98 4.97 15.83
CA PRO A 116 -13.73 5.47 16.39
C PRO A 116 -13.59 5.13 17.87
N ASN A 117 -12.36 4.92 18.35
CA ASN A 117 -12.12 4.63 19.76
C ASN A 117 -11.72 5.90 20.53
N ILE A 118 -12.43 6.28 21.59
CA ILE A 118 -12.10 7.44 22.44
C ILE A 118 -11.54 7.07 23.82
N LEU A 119 -11.40 5.78 24.12
CA LEU A 119 -10.71 5.31 25.34
C LEU A 119 -9.19 5.56 25.28
N GLY A 120 -8.64 5.93 24.13
CA GLY A 120 -7.22 6.25 23.93
C GLY A 120 -6.34 5.01 23.71
N GLY A 121 -5.02 5.17 23.72
CA GLY A 121 -4.07 4.09 23.43
C GLY A 121 -4.27 2.81 24.26
N SER A 122 -3.78 1.69 23.73
CA SER A 122 -3.86 0.35 24.36
C SER A 122 -5.29 -0.09 24.69
N SER A 123 -6.23 0.18 23.80
CA SER A 123 -7.64 -0.16 24.00
C SER A 123 -8.34 -0.65 22.73
N ILE A 124 -9.44 -1.37 22.94
CA ILE A 124 -10.36 -1.86 21.92
C ILE A 124 -11.77 -1.45 22.33
N VAL A 125 -12.54 -0.81 21.46
CA VAL A 125 -13.99 -0.54 21.66
C VAL A 125 -14.84 -1.25 20.61
N LEU A 126 -16.08 -1.58 20.97
CA LEU A 126 -16.97 -2.42 20.18
C LEU A 126 -18.36 -1.79 20.06
N GLY A 127 -18.77 -1.41 18.85
CA GLY A 127 -20.13 -0.92 18.57
C GLY A 127 -20.41 0.53 18.96
N ASP A 128 -19.78 1.04 20.03
CA ASP A 128 -19.73 2.46 20.41
C ASP A 128 -18.28 2.90 20.68
N ASN A 129 -18.06 4.20 20.85
CA ASN A 129 -16.69 4.74 20.93
C ASN A 129 -16.04 4.65 22.32
N ASP A 130 -16.75 4.22 23.35
CA ASP A 130 -16.34 4.33 24.75
C ASP A 130 -16.70 3.13 25.65
N THR A 131 -17.16 2.02 25.06
CA THR A 131 -17.35 0.72 25.71
C THR A 131 -16.36 -0.31 25.14
N GLY A 132 -15.57 -0.94 26.01
CA GLY A 132 -14.52 -1.84 25.57
C GLY A 132 -13.51 -2.28 26.63
N LEU A 133 -12.32 -2.66 26.17
CA LEU A 133 -11.19 -3.11 26.98
C LEU A 133 -10.04 -2.10 26.87
N LYS A 134 -9.39 -1.76 27.99
CA LYS A 134 -8.22 -0.87 28.01
C LYS A 134 -7.16 -1.37 28.98
N GLN A 135 -5.91 -1.39 28.54
CA GLN A 135 -4.78 -1.58 29.45
C GLN A 135 -4.39 -0.24 30.08
N ASN A 136 -4.44 -0.15 31.41
CA ASN A 136 -4.10 1.05 32.18
C ASN A 136 -2.78 0.94 32.95
N GLY A 137 -2.02 -0.12 32.68
CA GLY A 137 -0.73 -0.40 33.28
C GLY A 137 -0.32 -1.84 33.00
N ASP A 138 0.93 -2.18 33.31
CA ASP A 138 1.38 -3.56 33.25
C ASP A 138 0.54 -4.43 34.21
N GLY A 139 0.02 -5.54 33.70
CA GLY A 139 -0.90 -6.41 34.43
C GLY A 139 -2.27 -5.80 34.79
N LEU A 140 -2.64 -4.60 34.33
CA LEU A 140 -3.92 -3.95 34.63
C LEU A 140 -4.81 -3.85 33.38
N LEU A 141 -5.72 -4.81 33.22
CA LEU A 141 -6.70 -4.81 32.13
C LEU A 141 -8.08 -4.40 32.67
N ASP A 142 -8.61 -3.31 32.14
CA ASP A 142 -9.87 -2.70 32.57
C ASP A 142 -10.97 -2.85 31.53
N ILE A 143 -12.20 -3.11 31.99
CA ILE A 143 -13.42 -3.04 31.19
C ILE A 143 -14.05 -1.65 31.38
N TYR A 144 -14.39 -1.00 30.28
CA TYR A 144 -15.10 0.27 30.23
C TYR A 144 -16.50 0.08 29.62
N ALA A 145 -17.47 0.81 30.14
CA ALA A 145 -18.80 0.96 29.56
C ALA A 145 -19.21 2.43 29.62
N ASN A 146 -19.57 3.01 28.47
CA ASN A 146 -19.98 4.41 28.34
C ASN A 146 -18.97 5.37 29.01
N GLY A 147 -17.68 5.17 28.74
CA GLY A 147 -16.58 5.98 29.25
C GLY A 147 -16.18 5.72 30.71
N VAL A 148 -16.83 4.78 31.41
CA VAL A 148 -16.60 4.51 32.84
C VAL A 148 -15.98 3.13 33.04
N GLN A 149 -14.90 3.04 33.82
CA GLN A 149 -14.33 1.76 34.26
C GLN A 149 -15.34 1.01 35.16
N VAL A 150 -15.70 -0.21 34.78
CA VAL A 150 -16.66 -1.05 35.53
C VAL A 150 -16.02 -2.26 36.18
N PHE A 151 -14.89 -2.74 35.65
CA PHE A 151 -14.21 -3.93 36.15
C PHE A 151 -12.71 -3.89 35.84
N ARG A 152 -11.90 -4.53 36.68
CA ARG A 152 -10.45 -4.71 36.51
C ARG A 152 -10.04 -6.17 36.69
N PHE A 153 -9.23 -6.65 35.74
CA PHE A 153 -8.43 -7.86 35.86
C PHE A 153 -6.99 -7.47 36.21
N GLN A 154 -6.45 -8.10 37.24
CA GLN A 154 -5.04 -7.99 37.63
C GLN A 154 -4.54 -9.35 38.14
N ASN A 155 -3.22 -9.51 38.27
CA ASN A 155 -2.59 -10.81 38.54
C ASN A 155 -3.20 -11.55 39.74
N ASP A 156 -3.50 -10.83 40.82
CA ASP A 156 -3.90 -11.45 42.09
C ASP A 156 -5.40 -11.33 42.39
N THR A 157 -6.09 -10.34 41.80
CA THR A 157 -7.48 -10.06 42.14
C THR A 157 -8.30 -9.68 40.92
N LEU A 158 -9.61 -9.89 41.05
CA LEU A 158 -10.62 -9.32 40.16
C LEU A 158 -11.38 -8.25 40.94
N GLU A 159 -11.40 -7.04 40.43
CA GLU A 159 -12.00 -5.89 41.13
C GLU A 159 -13.17 -5.32 40.33
N SER A 160 -14.39 -5.50 40.85
CA SER A 160 -15.54 -4.78 40.32
C SER A 160 -15.60 -3.38 40.89
N LYS A 161 -15.79 -2.38 40.02
CA LYS A 161 -16.03 -0.97 40.40
C LYS A 161 -17.51 -0.65 40.56
N LYS A 162 -18.37 -1.67 40.39
CA LYS A 162 -19.83 -1.62 40.50
C LYS A 162 -20.30 -2.76 41.41
N SER A 163 -21.52 -2.67 41.93
CA SER A 163 -22.15 -3.79 42.64
C SER A 163 -22.22 -5.02 41.73
N ILE A 164 -21.80 -6.17 42.25
CA ILE A 164 -21.88 -7.44 41.51
C ILE A 164 -23.19 -8.13 41.90
N ASN A 165 -24.03 -8.40 40.90
CA ASN A 165 -25.17 -9.30 41.05
C ASN A 165 -24.69 -10.72 40.74
N VAL A 166 -24.58 -11.56 41.77
CA VAL A 166 -24.10 -12.94 41.62
C VAL A 166 -25.29 -13.89 41.61
N THR A 167 -25.34 -14.80 40.63
CA THR A 167 -26.24 -15.95 40.63
C THR A 167 -25.39 -17.22 40.57
N GLY A 168 -25.49 -18.08 41.58
CA GLY A 168 -24.75 -19.35 41.65
C GLY A 168 -23.82 -19.46 42.87
N ARG A 169 -22.81 -20.33 42.77
CA ARG A 169 -21.89 -20.66 43.86
C ARG A 169 -20.67 -19.75 43.83
N LEU A 170 -20.33 -19.19 45.00
CA LEU A 170 -19.04 -18.57 45.27
C LEU A 170 -18.12 -19.64 45.88
N THR A 171 -16.98 -19.88 45.25
CA THR A 171 -15.91 -20.74 45.79
C THR A 171 -14.69 -19.86 46.07
N PRO A 172 -14.14 -19.92 47.29
CA PRO A 172 -12.83 -19.34 47.59
C PRO A 172 -11.72 -19.95 46.73
#